data_AF-F9EE06-F1
#
_entry.id   AF-F9EE06-F1
#
_cell.length_a   1.000
_cell.length_b   1.000
_cell.length_c   1.000
_cell.angle_alpha   90.00
_cell.angle_beta   90.00
_cell.angle_gamma   90.00
#
_symmetry.space_group_name_H-M   'P 1'
#
loop_
_entity.id
_entity.type
_entity.pdbx_description
1 polymer ?
#
loop_
_entity_poly.entity_id
_entity_poly.type
_entity_poly.pdbx_seq_one_letter_code
_entity_poly.pdbx_strand_id
1 'polypeptide(L)'
;MSDQLQWDHGAVSSSVTHLDATHSEISNQSVSEPSGCGSSAASAEAVVSDLQSALTGLAKAISSQSSLLTAADKLMRTTDDEAASSVPTRG
;
A
#
# COMPACT_ATOMS: atom_id res chain seq x y z
N MET A 1 21.27 29.39 -5.30
CA MET A 1 19.84 29.03 -5.33
C MET A 1 19.81 27.54 -5.08
N SER A 2 19.53 27.11 -3.86
CA SER A 2 19.32 25.69 -3.58
C SER A 2 17.87 25.39 -3.90
N ASP A 3 17.57 25.13 -5.17
CA ASP A 3 16.36 24.39 -5.53
C ASP A 3 16.57 22.92 -5.12
N GLN A 4 16.68 22.69 -3.81
CA GLN A 4 16.56 21.33 -3.28
C GLN A 4 15.11 20.94 -3.50
N LEU A 5 14.89 20.00 -4.42
CA LEU A 5 13.63 19.28 -4.55
C LEU A 5 13.37 18.59 -3.21
N GLN A 6 12.58 19.23 -2.35
CA GLN A 6 12.19 18.69 -1.06
C GLN A 6 11.20 17.55 -1.29
N TRP A 7 11.39 16.43 -0.59
CA TRP A 7 10.47 15.33 -0.67
C TRP A 7 9.12 15.68 -0.04
N ASP A 8 8.03 15.37 -0.73
CA ASP A 8 6.68 15.65 -0.24
C ASP A 8 6.19 14.56 0.73
N HIS A 9 6.62 14.69 1.99
CA HIS A 9 6.19 13.81 3.08
C HIS A 9 4.67 13.83 3.30
N GLY A 10 4.00 14.95 2.98
CA GLY A 10 2.56 15.10 3.19
C GLY A 10 1.75 14.25 2.20
N ALA A 11 2.14 14.29 0.92
CA ALA A 11 1.56 13.44 -0.12
C ALA A 11 1.80 11.96 0.17
N VAL A 12 3.00 11.61 0.67
CA VAL A 12 3.34 10.23 1.02
C VAL A 12 2.54 9.73 2.22
N SER A 13 2.46 10.51 3.30
CA SER A 13 1.65 10.16 4.48
C SER A 13 0.19 9.96 4.12
N SER A 14 -0.36 10.79 3.23
CA SER A 14 -1.73 10.66 2.74
C SER A 14 -1.93 9.36 1.95
N SER A 15 -0.94 9.02 1.11
CA SER A 15 -0.95 7.79 0.31
C SER A 15 -0.83 6.53 1.17
N VAL A 16 0.06 6.52 2.16
CA VAL A 16 0.18 5.42 3.14
C VAL A 16 -1.14 5.23 3.89
N THR A 17 -1.75 6.32 4.38
CA THR A 17 -3.04 6.27 5.07
C THR A 17 -4.13 5.66 4.17
N HIS A 18 -4.14 6.04 2.89
CA HIS A 18 -5.09 5.49 1.92
C HIS A 18 -4.86 3.99 1.69
N LEU A 19 -3.60 3.57 1.50
CA LEU A 19 -3.25 2.16 1.33
C LEU A 19 -3.61 1.32 2.55
N ASP A 20 -3.37 1.83 3.75
CA ASP A 20 -3.72 1.13 5.00
C ASP A 20 -5.24 1.00 5.17
N ALA A 21 -5.99 2.04 4.82
CA ALA A 21 -7.46 2.00 4.80
C ALA A 21 -7.97 0.96 3.79
N THR A 22 -7.47 0.99 2.54
CA THR A 22 -7.83 0.01 1.51
C THR A 22 -7.45 -1.41 1.92
N HIS A 23 -6.29 -1.61 2.54
CA HIS A 23 -5.90 -2.90 3.09
C HIS A 23 -6.90 -3.39 4.15
N SER A 24 -7.29 -2.50 5.08
CA SER A 24 -8.27 -2.85 6.11
C SER A 24 -9.62 -3.24 5.50
N GLU A 25 -10.12 -2.48 4.52
CA GLU A 25 -11.37 -2.79 3.82
C GLU A 25 -11.33 -4.16 3.14
N ILE A 26 -10.26 -4.46 2.39
CA ILE A 26 -10.13 -5.69 1.59
C ILE A 26 -9.84 -6.90 2.48
N SER A 27 -9.02 -6.74 3.52
CA SER A 27 -8.63 -7.83 4.43
C SER A 27 -9.83 -8.47 5.17
N ASN A 28 -10.92 -7.71 5.30
CA ASN A 28 -12.16 -8.16 5.95
C ASN A 28 -13.19 -8.72 4.95
N GLN A 29 -12.91 -8.68 3.65
CA GLN A 29 -13.79 -9.24 2.64
C GLN A 29 -13.56 -10.75 2.47
N SER A 30 -14.64 -11.48 2.26
CA SER A 30 -14.61 -12.88 1.86
C SER A 30 -15.53 -13.11 0.67
N VAL A 31 -15.14 -14.06 -0.17
CA VAL A 31 -15.93 -14.53 -1.29
C VAL A 31 -16.64 -15.80 -0.82
N SER A 32 -17.95 -15.82 -0.99
CA SER A 32 -18.78 -16.96 -0.62
C SER A 32 -19.46 -17.52 -1.86
N GLU A 33 -19.72 -18.83 -1.84
CA GLU A 33 -20.44 -19.46 -2.94
C GLU A 33 -21.88 -18.93 -3.07
N PRO A 34 -22.33 -18.66 -4.30
CA PRO A 34 -23.72 -18.36 -4.53
C PRO A 34 -24.59 -19.59 -4.25
N SER A 35 -25.71 -19.38 -3.55
CA SER A 35 -26.65 -20.44 -3.24
C SER A 35 -27.36 -20.96 -4.50
N GLY A 36 -27.53 -22.28 -4.60
CA GLY A 36 -28.31 -22.91 -5.68
C GLY A 36 -27.52 -23.41 -6.90
N CYS A 37 -26.20 -23.58 -6.80
CA CYS A 37 -25.35 -23.94 -7.95
C CYS A 37 -25.55 -25.35 -8.55
N GLY A 38 -26.31 -26.26 -7.91
CA GLY A 38 -26.63 -27.58 -8.48
C GLY A 38 -25.39 -28.34 -8.98
N SER A 39 -25.41 -28.86 -10.20
CA SER A 39 -24.26 -29.56 -10.83
C SER A 39 -23.05 -28.66 -11.12
N SER A 40 -23.21 -27.34 -11.06
CA SER A 40 -22.13 -26.36 -11.25
C SER A 40 -21.43 -25.99 -9.94
N ALA A 41 -21.81 -26.58 -8.80
CA ALA A 41 -21.24 -26.29 -7.49
C ALA A 41 -19.71 -26.45 -7.50
N ALA A 42 -19.18 -27.57 -7.99
CA ALA A 42 -17.72 -27.78 -8.05
C ALA A 42 -16.97 -26.72 -8.91
N SER A 43 -17.62 -26.20 -9.96
CA SER A 43 -17.05 -25.10 -10.75
C SER A 43 -17.15 -23.76 -10.02
N ALA A 44 -18.22 -23.53 -9.25
CA ALA A 44 -18.35 -22.36 -8.40
C ALA A 44 -17.32 -22.38 -7.26
N GLU A 45 -17.09 -23.54 -6.63
CA GLU A 45 -16.10 -23.72 -5.55
C GLU A 45 -14.69 -23.32 -6.03
N ALA A 46 -14.30 -23.80 -7.21
CA ALA A 46 -13.00 -23.47 -7.81
C ALA A 46 -12.87 -21.96 -8.05
N VAL A 47 -13.88 -21.34 -8.67
CA VAL A 47 -13.87 -19.89 -8.93
C VAL A 47 -13.85 -19.08 -7.63
N VAL A 48 -14.61 -19.48 -6.61
CA VAL A 48 -14.60 -18.81 -5.30
C VAL A 48 -13.26 -18.95 -4.62
N SER A 49 -12.61 -20.12 -4.70
CA SER A 49 -11.26 -20.33 -4.17
C SER A 49 -10.22 -19.45 -4.86
N ASP A 50 -10.28 -19.35 -6.20
CA ASP A 50 -9.40 -18.49 -6.98
C ASP A 50 -9.60 -17.02 -6.63
N LEU A 51 -10.86 -16.57 -6.50
CA LEU A 51 -11.19 -15.20 -6.11
C LEU A 51 -10.72 -14.89 -4.68
N GLN A 52 -10.90 -15.81 -3.73
CA GLN A 52 -10.43 -15.65 -2.36
C GLN A 52 -8.89 -15.56 -2.30
N SER A 53 -8.21 -16.36 -3.12
CA SER A 53 -6.76 -16.33 -3.26
C SER A 53 -6.28 -15.01 -3.87
N ALA A 54 -6.95 -14.53 -4.91
CA ALA A 54 -6.67 -13.24 -5.53
C ALA A 54 -6.87 -12.07 -4.56
N LEU A 55 -7.96 -12.09 -3.78
CA LEU A 55 -8.27 -11.09 -2.76
C LEU A 55 -7.18 -11.04 -1.67
N THR A 56 -6.77 -12.22 -1.19
CA THR A 56 -5.67 -12.36 -0.22
C THR A 56 -4.34 -11.85 -0.80
N GLY A 57 -4.06 -12.17 -2.06
CA GLY A 57 -2.88 -11.69 -2.77
C GLY A 57 -2.87 -10.17 -2.90
N LEU A 58 -4.01 -9.57 -3.24
CA LEU A 58 -4.18 -8.13 -3.35
C LEU A 58 -3.96 -7.43 -2.01
N ALA A 59 -4.55 -7.93 -0.92
CA ALA A 59 -4.34 -7.38 0.42
C ALA A 59 -2.84 -7.38 0.79
N LYS A 60 -2.14 -8.50 0.58
CA LYS A 60 -0.69 -8.59 0.82
C LYS A 60 0.11 -7.60 -0.02
N ALA A 61 -0.25 -7.42 -1.29
CA ALA A 61 0.43 -6.49 -2.19
C ALA A 61 0.24 -5.03 -1.76
N ILE A 62 -0.95 -4.64 -1.29
CA ILE A 62 -1.23 -3.29 -0.78
C ILE A 62 -0.43 -3.03 0.50
N SER A 63 -0.43 -3.97 1.44
CA SER A 63 0.35 -3.87 2.67
C SER A 63 1.86 -3.73 2.38
N SER A 64 2.38 -4.50 1.41
CA SER A 64 3.78 -4.40 1.00
C SER A 64 4.12 -3.04 0.40
N GLN A 65 3.24 -2.47 -0.44
CA GLN A 65 3.42 -1.13 -1.02
C GLN A 65 3.41 -0.05 0.07
N SER A 66 2.50 -0.12 1.04
CA SER A 66 2.46 0.80 2.19
C SER A 66 3.78 0.77 2.97
N SER A 67 4.32 -0.42 3.23
CA SER A 67 5.59 -0.59 3.93
C SER A 67 6.78 -0.03 3.13
N LEU A 68 6.85 -0.30 1.82
CA LEU A 68 7.91 0.23 0.95
C LEU A 68 7.86 1.75 0.88
N LEU A 69 6.68 2.33 0.75
CA LEU A 69 6.50 3.78 0.68
C LEU A 69 6.89 4.45 2.01
N THR A 70 6.54 3.85 3.14
CA THR A 70 6.98 4.29 4.48
C THR A 70 8.50 4.24 4.63
N ALA A 71 9.14 3.18 4.14
CA ALA A 71 10.60 3.06 4.18
C ALA A 71 11.28 4.11 3.28
N ALA A 72 10.74 4.35 2.09
CA ALA A 72 11.22 5.40 1.19
C ALA A 72 11.08 6.79 1.81
N ASP A 73 9.93 7.08 2.43
CA ASP A 73 9.70 8.36 3.13
C ASP A 73 10.76 8.62 4.20
N LYS A 74 11.07 7.60 5.01
CA LYS A 74 12.09 7.69 6.05
C LYS A 74 13.49 7.97 5.48
N LEU A 75 13.87 7.28 4.40
CA LEU A 75 15.17 7.49 3.76
C LEU A 75 15.27 8.90 3.15
N MET A 76 14.19 9.38 2.55
CA MET A 76 14.14 10.72 1.97
C MET A 76 14.18 11.80 3.05
N ARG A 77 13.51 11.62 4.20
CA ARG A 77 13.65 12.52 5.36
C ARG A 77 15.09 12.69 5.78
N THR A 78 15.78 11.57 5.99
CA THR A 78 17.20 11.59 6.37
C THR A 78 18.04 12.30 5.31
N THR A 79 17.75 12.08 4.03
CA THR A 79 18.46 12.76 2.94
C THR A 79 18.22 14.27 2.96
N ASP A 80 16.98 14.71 3.14
CA ASP A 80 16.62 16.13 3.22
C ASP A 80 17.24 16.81 4.46
N ASP A 81 17.24 16.15 5.61
CA ASP A 81 17.86 16.65 6.85
C ASP A 81 19.38 16.83 6.71
N GLU A 82 20.07 15.83 6.15
CA GLU A 82 21.51 15.89 5.87
C GLU A 82 21.83 16.98 4.83
N ALA A 83 21.01 17.07 3.79
CA ALA A 83 21.18 18.07 2.75
C ALA A 83 21.01 19.49 3.30
N ALA A 84 20.05 19.71 4.21
CA ALA A 84 19.86 20.99 4.90
C ALA A 84 21.04 21.33 5.85
N SER A 85 21.54 20.34 6.59
CA SER A 85 22.68 20.48 7.52
C SER A 85 23.99 20.84 6.79
N SER A 86 24.17 20.33 5.57
CA SER A 86 25.37 20.57 4.75
C SER A 86 25.44 21.95 4.08
N VAL A 87 24.36 22.75 4.13
CA VAL A 87 24.35 24.11 3.55
C VAL A 87 25.06 25.08 4.51
N PRO A 88 26.16 25.75 4.10
CA PRO A 88 26.83 26.74 4.94
C PRO A 88 25.88 27.90 5.25
N THR A 89 25.62 28.15 6.53
CA THR A 89 24.93 29.38 6.96
C THR A 89 25.86 30.56 6.72
N ARG A 90 25.44 31.51 5.87
CA ARG A 90 26.15 32.79 5.71
C ARG A 90 26.12 33.51 7.05
N GLY A 91 27.27 33.62 7.71
CA GLY A 91 27.51 34.57 8.80
C GLY A 91 27.54 36.01 8.32
#